data_AF-A0A2D4GWJ0-F1
#
_entry.id   AF-A0A2D4GWJ0-F1
#
_cell.length_a   1.000
_cell.length_b   1.000
_cell.length_c   1.000
_cell.angle_alpha   90.00
_cell.angle_beta   90.00
_cell.angle_gamma   90.00
#
_symmetry.space_group_name_H-M   'P 1'
#
loop_
_entity.id
_entity.type
_entity.pdbx_description
1 polymer ?
#
loop_
_entity_poly.entity_id
_entity_poly.type
_entity_poly.pdbx_seq_one_letter_code
_entity_poly.pdbx_strand_id
1 'polypeptide(L)'
;HWVHLHYYGLKDSRSEHERQYLFSQGHSMAGNTELIKSPSEYLMMLVPPSVEEEKEKPVAPSNVLPMAQLRTLPLADQIKILMKNVKVIAFASLMSLLASGTDPTAVLRSIQQVALLVQGNWVVKSDILYPKETSSPHSGVPAEVLCRGRDFVVWKFTQDRWVIRKEVAAVTKLGPDDVKDFLEHVSFLRINRGWEFKLRYDEDFVKKHPDVVQRQKMLWMGIQAKLEKVYNLSKEYLASKKPAAQPAAPV
;
A
#
# COMPACT_ATOMS: atom_id res chain seq x y z
N HIS A 1 25.81 -27.71 55.86
CA HIS A 1 27.05 -27.46 56.61
C HIS A 1 27.49 -26.04 56.37
N TRP A 2 27.82 -25.30 57.43
CA TRP A 2 28.31 -23.93 57.32
C TRP A 2 29.82 -23.94 57.08
N VAL A 3 30.29 -23.06 56.20
CA VAL A 3 31.72 -22.81 56.00
C VAL A 3 32.09 -21.58 56.80
N HIS A 4 32.92 -21.77 57.82
CA HIS A 4 33.45 -20.67 58.61
C HIS A 4 34.63 -20.02 57.87
N LEU A 5 34.56 -18.71 57.68
CA LEU A 5 35.61 -17.92 57.03
C LEU A 5 36.29 -17.02 58.05
N HIS A 6 37.58 -16.77 57.81
CA HIS A 6 38.35 -15.80 58.58
C HIS A 6 38.29 -14.45 57.87
N TYR A 7 37.88 -13.41 58.59
CA TYR A 7 37.83 -12.06 58.07
C TYR A 7 39.19 -11.38 58.21
N TYR A 8 39.70 -10.84 57.10
CA TYR A 8 40.89 -9.99 57.07
C TYR A 8 40.49 -8.60 56.57
N GLY A 9 40.83 -7.57 57.35
CA GLY A 9 40.44 -6.19 57.06
C GLY A 9 41.34 -5.54 56.02
N LEU A 10 40.90 -4.40 55.49
CA LEU A 10 41.56 -3.68 54.37
C LEU A 10 43.05 -3.33 54.62
N LYS A 11 43.46 -3.17 55.87
CA LYS A 11 44.85 -2.85 56.26
C LYS A 11 45.71 -4.08 56.53
N ASP A 12 45.15 -5.29 56.42
CA ASP A 12 45.92 -6.53 56.57
C ASP A 12 46.79 -6.73 55.33
N SER A 13 48.07 -7.06 55.57
CA SER A 13 49.03 -7.48 54.55
C SER A 13 48.50 -8.56 53.59
N ARG A 14 47.63 -9.46 54.07
CA ARG A 14 47.00 -10.50 53.24
C ARG A 14 46.07 -9.90 52.19
N SER A 15 45.28 -8.90 52.55
CA SER A 15 44.42 -8.19 51.61
C SER A 15 45.24 -7.42 50.57
N GLU A 16 46.39 -6.86 50.97
CA GLU A 16 47.29 -6.20 50.02
C GLU A 16 47.95 -7.18 49.05
N HIS A 17 48.34 -8.36 49.53
CA HIS A 17 48.90 -9.43 48.70
C HIS A 17 47.87 -10.00 47.72
N GLU A 18 46.66 -10.33 48.17
CA GLU A 18 45.59 -10.83 47.30
C GLU A 18 45.20 -9.81 46.22
N ARG A 19 45.25 -8.50 46.54
CA ARG A 19 44.98 -7.44 45.56
C ARG A 19 45.93 -7.51 44.36
N GLN A 20 47.14 -8.04 44.53
CA GLN A 20 48.09 -8.23 43.43
C GLN A 20 47.55 -9.21 42.38
N TYR A 21 46.69 -10.16 42.77
CA TYR A 21 46.06 -11.10 41.84
C TYR A 21 44.96 -10.48 40.95
N LEU A 22 44.53 -9.24 41.22
CA LEU A 22 43.60 -8.52 40.35
C LEU A 22 44.27 -8.02 39.06
N PHE A 23 45.60 -7.96 39.03
CA PHE A 23 46.36 -7.56 37.84
C PHE A 23 46.69 -8.79 36.99
N SER A 24 46.48 -8.69 35.68
CA SER A 24 46.98 -9.68 34.73
C SER A 24 48.37 -9.29 34.21
N GLN A 25 49.27 -10.27 34.11
CA GLN A 25 50.61 -10.08 33.54
C GLN A 25 50.54 -10.15 31.99
N GLY A 26 49.81 -9.22 31.36
CA GLY A 26 49.68 -9.13 29.90
C GLY A 26 50.51 -7.97 29.33
N HIS A 27 51.26 -8.21 28.24
CA HIS A 27 51.99 -7.16 27.54
C HIS A 27 51.05 -6.19 26.82
N SER A 28 51.36 -4.89 26.92
CA SER A 28 50.63 -3.81 26.26
C SER A 28 50.68 -3.97 24.73
N MET A 29 49.51 -3.87 24.09
CA MET A 29 49.27 -3.84 22.64
C MET A 29 49.21 -5.19 21.89
N ALA A 30 48.46 -6.16 22.41
CA ALA A 30 47.76 -7.09 21.51
C ALA A 30 46.41 -6.47 21.15
N GLY A 31 46.17 -6.16 19.88
CA GLY A 31 44.85 -5.73 19.41
C GLY A 31 43.81 -6.76 19.85
N ASN A 32 42.75 -6.30 20.53
CA ASN A 32 41.75 -7.22 21.06
C ASN A 32 41.08 -7.96 19.90
N THR A 33 41.30 -9.27 19.80
CA THR A 33 40.65 -10.13 18.80
C THR A 33 39.20 -10.41 19.19
N GLU A 34 38.82 -10.11 20.43
CA GLU A 34 37.45 -10.15 20.91
C GLU A 34 36.83 -8.75 20.91
N LEU A 35 35.50 -8.68 20.99
CA LEU A 35 34.72 -7.43 20.90
C LEU A 35 34.78 -6.71 19.53
N ILE A 36 35.06 -7.45 18.46
CA ILE A 36 35.09 -6.95 17.07
C ILE A 36 33.69 -6.76 16.43
N LYS A 37 32.62 -6.92 17.21
CA LYS A 37 31.24 -6.86 16.71
C LYS A 37 30.83 -5.44 16.36
N SER A 38 30.12 -5.28 15.26
CA SER A 38 29.51 -3.98 14.92
C SER A 38 28.38 -3.65 15.90
N PRO A 39 27.98 -2.37 16.02
CA PRO A 39 26.89 -1.98 16.91
C PRO A 39 25.57 -2.74 16.65
N SER A 40 25.26 -3.05 15.38
CA SER A 40 24.05 -3.80 15.02
C SER A 40 24.13 -5.27 15.44
N GLU A 41 25.27 -5.93 15.22
CA GLU A 41 25.50 -7.31 15.64
C GLU A 41 25.48 -7.45 17.16
N TYR A 42 26.08 -6.50 17.87
CA TYR A 42 26.06 -6.48 19.34
C TYR A 42 24.63 -6.32 19.87
N LEU A 43 23.83 -5.45 19.24
CA LEU A 43 22.43 -5.26 19.63
C LEU A 43 21.59 -6.54 19.42
N MET A 44 21.79 -7.25 18.30
CA MET A 44 21.11 -8.53 18.06
C MET A 44 21.52 -9.62 19.07
N MET A 45 22.73 -9.55 19.64
CA MET A 45 23.17 -10.46 20.68
C MET A 45 22.55 -10.13 22.05
N LEU A 46 22.44 -8.84 22.38
CA LEU A 46 21.79 -8.39 23.62
C LEU A 46 20.27 -8.63 23.60
N VAL A 47 19.66 -8.53 22.43
CA VAL A 47 18.24 -8.74 22.20
C VAL A 47 18.11 -9.81 21.12
N PRO A 48 18.31 -11.10 21.48
CA PRO A 48 18.07 -12.17 20.53
C PRO A 48 16.63 -12.07 20.05
N PRO A 49 16.37 -12.21 18.72
CA PRO A 49 15.00 -12.23 18.24
C PRO A 49 14.29 -13.32 19.00
N SER A 50 13.16 -12.96 19.62
CA SER A 50 12.29 -13.95 20.25
C SER A 50 12.05 -15.03 19.21
N VAL A 51 12.34 -16.29 19.56
CA VAL A 51 11.84 -17.42 18.78
C VAL A 51 10.33 -17.24 18.84
N GLU A 52 9.78 -16.65 17.79
CA GLU A 52 8.34 -16.65 17.60
C GLU A 52 8.01 -18.13 17.48
N GLU A 53 7.66 -18.77 18.61
CA GLU A 53 6.63 -19.79 18.58
C GLU A 53 5.58 -19.25 17.61
N GLU A 54 5.16 -20.07 16.64
CA GLU A 54 4.04 -19.77 15.77
C GLU A 54 2.79 -19.54 16.63
N LYS A 55 2.73 -18.43 17.34
CA LYS A 55 1.58 -17.96 18.06
C LYS A 55 0.69 -17.42 16.98
N GLU A 56 -0.43 -18.11 16.86
CA GLU A 56 -1.55 -17.84 15.99
C GLU A 56 -1.62 -16.35 15.66
N LYS A 57 -1.56 -16.08 14.35
CA LYS A 57 -1.66 -14.76 13.75
C LYS A 57 -2.62 -13.91 14.58
N PRO A 58 -2.20 -12.75 15.09
CA PRO A 58 -3.11 -11.90 15.83
C PRO A 58 -4.33 -11.64 14.95
N VAL A 59 -5.52 -11.83 15.51
CA VAL A 59 -6.80 -11.52 14.88
C VAL A 59 -6.95 -10.00 14.82
N ALA A 60 -6.04 -9.34 14.10
CA ALA A 60 -6.29 -8.02 13.58
C ALA A 60 -7.41 -8.15 12.54
N PRO A 61 -8.29 -7.13 12.37
CA PRO A 61 -9.17 -7.12 11.21
C PRO A 61 -8.31 -7.39 9.97
N SER A 62 -8.70 -8.37 9.15
CA SER A 62 -7.91 -9.03 8.08
C SER A 62 -7.18 -8.10 7.08
N ASN A 63 -7.35 -6.80 7.20
CA ASN A 63 -6.97 -5.77 6.24
C ASN A 63 -5.77 -4.91 6.71
N VAL A 64 -5.28 -5.05 7.95
CA VAL A 64 -4.23 -4.18 8.49
C VAL A 64 -2.95 -4.97 8.77
N LEU A 65 -2.09 -5.05 7.76
CA LEU A 65 -0.77 -5.67 7.87
C LEU A 65 0.29 -4.57 8.14
N PRO A 66 1.09 -4.67 9.23
CA PRO A 66 2.11 -3.66 9.56
C PRO A 66 3.14 -3.45 8.45
N MET A 67 3.61 -2.22 8.23
CA MET A 67 4.58 -1.92 7.16
C MET A 67 5.88 -2.74 7.25
N ALA A 68 6.29 -3.13 8.45
CA ALA A 68 7.47 -3.99 8.65
C ALA A 68 7.23 -5.40 8.09
N GLN A 69 6.07 -6.00 8.35
CA GLN A 69 5.68 -7.30 7.80
C GLN A 69 5.39 -7.19 6.30
N LEU A 70 4.86 -6.06 5.83
CA LEU A 70 4.58 -5.88 4.41
C LEU A 70 5.87 -6.01 3.60
N ARG A 71 6.96 -5.44 4.10
CA ARG A 71 8.27 -5.45 3.44
C ARG A 71 8.92 -6.83 3.35
N THR A 72 8.47 -7.83 4.12
CA THR A 72 8.98 -9.20 4.02
C THR A 72 8.31 -10.00 2.90
N LEU A 73 7.19 -9.52 2.36
CA LEU A 73 6.45 -10.19 1.29
C LEU A 73 7.07 -9.94 -0.10
N PRO A 74 6.79 -10.79 -1.10
CA PRO A 74 7.14 -10.50 -2.48
C PRO A 74 6.54 -9.19 -2.99
N LEU A 75 7.26 -8.45 -3.85
CA LEU A 75 6.85 -7.13 -4.34
C LEU A 75 5.41 -7.08 -4.89
N ALA A 76 5.00 -8.11 -5.63
CA ALA A 76 3.65 -8.20 -6.18
C ALA A 76 2.57 -8.24 -5.09
N ASP A 77 2.81 -8.98 -4.01
CA ASP A 77 1.90 -9.09 -2.87
C ASP A 77 1.87 -7.80 -2.06
N GLN A 78 3.03 -7.14 -1.88
CA GLN A 78 3.09 -5.82 -1.26
C GLN A 78 2.19 -4.82 -1.98
N ILE A 79 2.34 -4.72 -3.30
CA ILE A 79 1.56 -3.81 -4.14
C ILE A 79 0.07 -4.19 -4.11
N LYS A 80 -0.26 -5.49 -4.17
CA LYS A 80 -1.65 -5.96 -4.11
C LYS A 80 -2.32 -5.59 -2.79
N ILE A 81 -1.64 -5.78 -1.66
CA ILE A 81 -2.14 -5.42 -0.32
C ILE A 81 -2.31 -3.90 -0.20
N LEU A 82 -1.30 -3.12 -0.61
CA LEU A 82 -1.39 -1.66 -0.62
C LEU A 82 -2.58 -1.19 -1.45
N MET A 83 -2.75 -1.69 -2.68
CA MET A 83 -3.84 -1.29 -3.57
C MET A 83 -5.23 -1.66 -3.03
N LYS A 84 -5.38 -2.81 -2.35
CA LYS A 84 -6.64 -3.16 -1.66
C LYS A 84 -7.03 -2.14 -0.59
N ASN A 85 -6.03 -1.63 0.13
CA ASN A 85 -6.24 -0.71 1.24
C ASN A 85 -6.45 0.74 0.77
N VAL A 86 -5.55 1.28 -0.06
CA VAL A 86 -5.58 2.69 -0.48
C VAL A 86 -6.59 2.94 -1.60
N LYS A 87 -6.86 1.94 -2.45
CA LYS A 87 -7.78 1.94 -3.61
C LYS A 87 -7.42 2.90 -4.74
N VAL A 88 -6.87 4.07 -4.45
CA VAL A 88 -6.35 5.07 -5.39
C VAL A 88 -5.01 5.62 -4.89
N ILE A 89 -3.99 5.67 -5.73
CA ILE A 89 -2.66 6.19 -5.35
C ILE A 89 -1.91 6.78 -6.55
N ALA A 90 -1.15 7.85 -6.34
CA ALA A 90 -0.18 8.35 -7.31
C ALA A 90 1.05 7.43 -7.34
N PHE A 91 1.71 7.27 -8.50
CA PHE A 91 2.86 6.38 -8.60
C PHE A 91 4.01 6.80 -7.68
N ALA A 92 4.28 8.10 -7.56
CA ALA A 92 5.30 8.63 -6.65
C ALA A 92 5.02 8.26 -5.17
N SER A 93 3.75 8.36 -4.75
CA SER A 93 3.35 7.98 -3.38
C SER A 93 3.48 6.47 -3.14
N LEU A 94 3.20 5.63 -4.15
CA LEU A 94 3.44 4.20 -4.05
C LEU A 94 4.94 3.91 -3.84
N MET A 95 5.80 4.55 -4.63
CA MET A 95 7.26 4.40 -4.49
C MET A 95 7.73 4.80 -3.08
N SER A 96 7.16 5.83 -2.46
CA SER A 96 7.51 6.23 -1.09
C SER A 96 7.07 5.25 0.01
N LEU A 97 6.08 4.39 -0.26
CA LEU A 97 5.61 3.38 0.69
C LEU A 97 6.46 2.11 0.66
N LEU A 98 7.07 1.82 -0.50
CA LEU A 98 7.93 0.65 -0.71
C LEU A 98 9.34 0.88 -0.11
N ALA A 99 10.13 -0.19 -0.04
CA ALA A 99 11.50 -0.10 0.45
C ALA A 99 12.37 0.80 -0.45
N SER A 100 13.25 1.59 0.16
CA SER A 100 14.20 2.44 -0.57
C SER A 100 15.03 1.60 -1.54
N GLY A 101 15.17 2.08 -2.79
CA GLY A 101 15.92 1.37 -3.83
C GLY A 101 15.12 0.32 -4.62
N THR A 102 13.82 0.18 -4.37
CA THR A 102 12.96 -0.69 -5.20
C THR A 102 12.97 -0.22 -6.67
N ASP A 103 13.19 -1.13 -7.61
CA ASP A 103 13.20 -0.84 -9.05
C ASP A 103 11.82 -0.31 -9.52
N PRO A 104 11.73 0.96 -10.00
CA PRO A 104 10.48 1.53 -10.49
C PRO A 104 9.86 0.72 -11.64
N THR A 105 10.66 0.06 -12.47
CA THR A 105 10.18 -0.73 -13.61
C THR A 105 9.46 -2.00 -13.15
N ALA A 106 10.02 -2.69 -12.16
CA ALA A 106 9.37 -3.82 -11.50
C ALA A 106 8.05 -3.43 -10.81
N VAL A 107 8.02 -2.25 -10.16
CA VAL A 107 6.80 -1.72 -9.55
C VAL A 107 5.74 -1.44 -10.61
N LEU A 108 6.09 -0.76 -11.70
CA LEU A 108 5.19 -0.49 -12.83
C LEU A 108 4.62 -1.78 -13.43
N ARG A 109 5.44 -2.82 -13.60
CA ARG A 109 4.97 -4.11 -14.13
C ARG A 109 3.98 -4.78 -13.17
N SER A 110 4.27 -4.71 -11.87
CA SER A 110 3.49 -5.37 -10.83
C SER A 110 2.15 -4.67 -10.58
N ILE A 111 2.13 -3.33 -10.52
CA ILE A 111 0.89 -2.58 -10.28
C ILE A 111 -0.12 -2.75 -11.42
N GLN A 112 0.33 -2.87 -12.67
CA GLN A 112 -0.54 -3.14 -13.82
C GLN A 112 -1.30 -4.47 -13.73
N GLN A 113 -0.83 -5.42 -12.92
CA GLN A 113 -1.54 -6.67 -12.67
C GLN A 113 -2.77 -6.48 -11.78
N VAL A 114 -2.75 -5.49 -10.87
CA VAL A 114 -3.78 -5.32 -9.83
C VAL A 114 -4.53 -3.98 -9.89
N ALA A 115 -4.10 -3.05 -10.75
CA ALA A 115 -4.66 -1.72 -10.88
C ALA A 115 -4.72 -1.26 -12.35
N LEU A 116 -5.53 -0.23 -12.61
CA LEU A 116 -5.68 0.46 -13.88
C LEU A 116 -5.40 1.95 -13.71
N LEU A 117 -4.89 2.59 -14.76
CA LEU A 117 -4.55 4.01 -14.73
C LEU A 117 -5.77 4.89 -15.02
N VAL A 118 -6.05 5.88 -14.17
CA VAL A 118 -7.13 6.87 -14.30
C VAL A 118 -6.57 8.25 -13.95
N GLN A 119 -6.63 9.19 -14.89
CA GLN A 119 -6.11 10.55 -14.71
C GLN A 119 -4.65 10.58 -14.19
N GLY A 120 -3.79 9.69 -14.70
CA GLY A 120 -2.39 9.58 -14.26
C GLY A 120 -2.18 8.87 -12.91
N ASN A 121 -3.25 8.47 -12.21
CA ASN A 121 -3.19 7.78 -10.92
C ASN A 121 -3.63 6.32 -11.03
N TRP A 122 -3.16 5.46 -10.13
CA TRP A 122 -3.51 4.04 -10.13
C TRP A 122 -4.74 3.76 -9.28
N VAL A 123 -5.72 3.07 -9.87
CA VAL A 123 -6.97 2.64 -9.22
C VAL A 123 -7.02 1.12 -9.19
N VAL A 124 -7.23 0.53 -8.02
CA VAL A 124 -7.31 -0.93 -7.87
C VAL A 124 -8.39 -1.53 -8.78
N LYS A 125 -8.13 -2.69 -9.39
CA LYS A 125 -9.11 -3.39 -10.25
C LYS A 125 -10.27 -3.94 -9.41
N SER A 126 -11.44 -4.07 -10.03
CA SER A 126 -12.65 -4.48 -9.32
C SER A 126 -12.60 -5.95 -8.86
N ASP A 127 -12.01 -6.84 -9.65
CA ASP A 127 -11.83 -8.27 -9.34
C ASP A 127 -10.86 -8.53 -8.16
N ILE A 128 -9.99 -7.57 -7.87
CA ILE A 128 -9.14 -7.60 -6.67
C ILE A 128 -9.94 -7.29 -5.40
N LEU A 129 -10.97 -6.44 -5.50
CA LEU A 129 -11.84 -6.06 -4.38
C LEU A 129 -13.03 -7.02 -4.19
N TYR A 130 -13.58 -7.54 -5.28
CA TYR A 130 -14.74 -8.44 -5.28
C TYR A 130 -14.39 -9.77 -5.98
N PRO A 131 -13.79 -10.74 -5.26
CA PRO A 131 -13.54 -12.08 -5.78
C PRO A 131 -14.83 -12.81 -6.18
N LYS A 132 -14.76 -13.75 -7.13
CA LYS A 132 -15.92 -14.40 -7.79
C LYS A 132 -16.95 -15.04 -6.84
N GLU A 133 -16.54 -15.44 -5.65
CA GLU A 133 -17.40 -16.09 -4.64
C GLU A 133 -17.96 -15.12 -3.58
N THR A 134 -17.86 -13.82 -3.82
CA THR A 134 -18.35 -12.80 -2.89
C THR A 134 -19.63 -12.14 -3.42
N SER A 135 -20.38 -11.54 -2.50
CA SER A 135 -21.58 -10.76 -2.82
C SER A 135 -21.55 -9.45 -2.04
N SER A 136 -22.37 -8.49 -2.48
CA SER A 136 -22.51 -7.22 -1.76
C SER A 136 -22.97 -7.47 -0.32
N PRO A 137 -22.35 -6.82 0.67
CA PRO A 137 -22.82 -6.86 2.05
C PRO A 137 -24.14 -6.08 2.24
N HIS A 138 -24.50 -5.21 1.29
CA HIS A 138 -25.71 -4.38 1.35
C HIS A 138 -26.89 -5.02 0.64
N SER A 139 -26.67 -5.59 -0.55
CA SER A 139 -27.74 -6.00 -1.46
C SER A 139 -27.72 -7.49 -1.83
N GLY A 140 -26.67 -8.24 -1.43
CA GLY A 140 -26.49 -9.63 -1.84
C GLY A 140 -26.15 -9.82 -3.34
N VAL A 141 -25.96 -8.73 -4.08
CA VAL A 141 -25.63 -8.78 -5.51
C VAL A 141 -24.28 -9.49 -5.73
N PRO A 142 -24.18 -10.43 -6.69
CA PRO A 142 -22.93 -11.16 -6.95
C PRO A 142 -21.76 -10.26 -7.37
N ALA A 143 -20.53 -10.66 -7.01
CA ALA A 143 -19.31 -9.93 -7.32
C ALA A 143 -19.14 -9.55 -8.79
N GLU A 144 -19.55 -10.41 -9.73
CA GLU A 144 -19.44 -10.09 -11.16
C GLU A 144 -20.25 -8.84 -11.55
N VAL A 145 -21.43 -8.68 -10.97
CA VAL A 145 -22.29 -7.52 -11.23
C VAL A 145 -21.71 -6.28 -10.55
N LEU A 146 -21.18 -6.41 -9.33
CA LEU A 146 -20.47 -5.31 -8.64
C LEU A 146 -19.24 -4.85 -9.42
N CYS A 147 -18.46 -5.79 -9.96
CA CYS A 147 -17.30 -5.50 -10.77
C CYS A 147 -17.67 -4.65 -11.99
N ARG A 148 -18.71 -5.02 -12.73
CA ARG A 148 -19.18 -4.25 -13.89
C ARG A 148 -19.68 -2.86 -13.50
N GLY A 149 -20.44 -2.76 -12.40
CA GLY A 149 -20.94 -1.49 -11.89
C GLY A 149 -19.81 -0.55 -11.44
N ARG A 150 -18.83 -1.09 -10.73
CA ARG A 150 -17.64 -0.33 -10.33
C ARG A 150 -16.77 0.05 -11.52
N ASP A 151 -16.54 -0.85 -12.47
CA ASP A 151 -15.79 -0.57 -13.70
C ASP A 151 -16.44 0.56 -14.49
N PHE A 152 -17.77 0.64 -14.51
CA PHE A 152 -18.50 1.77 -15.11
C PHE A 152 -18.21 3.10 -14.38
N VAL A 153 -18.22 3.12 -13.05
CA VAL A 153 -17.84 4.32 -12.26
C VAL A 153 -16.41 4.75 -12.55
N VAL A 154 -15.46 3.81 -12.53
CA VAL A 154 -14.05 4.09 -12.75
C VAL A 154 -13.80 4.55 -14.20
N TRP A 155 -14.45 3.94 -15.18
CA TRP A 155 -14.41 4.39 -16.58
C TRP A 155 -14.99 5.80 -16.75
N LYS A 156 -16.09 6.15 -16.07
CA LYS A 156 -16.61 7.53 -16.10
C LYS A 156 -15.55 8.54 -15.63
N PHE A 157 -14.74 8.18 -14.63
CA PHE A 157 -13.63 9.02 -14.18
C PHE A 157 -12.46 9.13 -15.18
N THR A 158 -12.38 8.28 -16.21
CA THR A 158 -11.42 8.49 -17.31
C THR A 158 -11.89 9.54 -18.31
N GLN A 159 -13.20 9.84 -18.33
CA GLN A 159 -13.82 10.80 -19.26
C GLN A 159 -14.03 12.17 -18.61
N ASP A 160 -14.49 12.18 -17.36
CA ASP A 160 -14.77 13.41 -16.60
C ASP A 160 -14.17 13.30 -15.19
N ARG A 161 -13.88 14.44 -14.58
CA ARG A 161 -13.47 14.52 -13.17
C ARG A 161 -14.65 14.28 -12.22
N TRP A 162 -15.88 14.46 -12.70
CA TRP A 162 -17.10 14.43 -11.91
C TRP A 162 -18.04 13.30 -12.33
N VAL A 163 -18.65 12.65 -11.34
CA VAL A 163 -19.66 11.60 -11.56
C VAL A 163 -20.88 11.84 -10.68
N ILE A 164 -22.08 11.65 -11.25
CA ILE A 164 -23.35 11.82 -10.56
C ILE A 164 -23.89 10.45 -10.14
N ARG A 165 -24.04 10.23 -8.82
CA ARG A 165 -24.51 8.96 -8.23
C ARG A 165 -25.85 8.48 -8.82
N LYS A 166 -26.78 9.40 -9.06
CA LYS A 166 -28.10 9.08 -9.63
C LYS A 166 -28.00 8.51 -11.06
N GLU A 167 -27.11 9.06 -11.89
CA GLU A 167 -26.89 8.56 -13.26
C GLU A 167 -26.28 7.17 -13.24
N VAL A 168 -25.30 6.94 -12.35
CA VAL A 168 -24.68 5.63 -12.18
C VAL A 168 -25.72 4.60 -11.76
N ALA A 169 -26.54 4.88 -10.76
CA ALA A 169 -27.60 3.97 -10.32
C ALA A 169 -28.62 3.70 -11.44
N ALA A 170 -28.98 4.73 -12.22
CA ALA A 170 -29.92 4.58 -13.34
C ALA A 170 -29.38 3.67 -14.45
N VAL A 171 -28.08 3.73 -14.76
CA VAL A 171 -27.44 2.88 -15.78
C VAL A 171 -27.18 1.47 -15.26
N THR A 172 -26.54 1.36 -14.09
CA THR A 172 -26.08 0.07 -13.56
C THR A 172 -27.19 -0.76 -12.93
N LYS A 173 -28.34 -0.14 -12.61
CA LYS A 173 -29.47 -0.73 -11.86
C LYS A 173 -29.08 -1.27 -10.48
N LEU A 174 -27.93 -0.87 -9.95
CA LEU A 174 -27.47 -1.24 -8.63
C LEU A 174 -28.13 -0.40 -7.54
N GLY A 175 -28.24 -0.98 -6.35
CA GLY A 175 -28.75 -0.30 -5.18
C GLY A 175 -27.94 0.96 -4.86
N PRO A 176 -28.58 1.99 -4.27
CA PRO A 176 -27.91 3.25 -4.02
C PRO A 176 -26.68 3.07 -3.12
N ASP A 177 -26.72 2.16 -2.15
CA ASP A 177 -25.62 1.94 -1.20
C ASP A 177 -24.40 1.28 -1.87
N ASP A 178 -24.59 0.30 -2.76
CA ASP A 178 -23.49 -0.27 -3.56
C ASP A 178 -22.79 0.81 -4.39
N VAL A 179 -23.58 1.66 -5.06
CA VAL A 179 -23.04 2.75 -5.87
C VAL A 179 -22.30 3.78 -5.00
N LYS A 180 -22.80 4.05 -3.79
CA LYS A 180 -22.13 4.93 -2.83
C LYS A 180 -20.76 4.37 -2.45
N ASP A 181 -20.71 3.09 -2.14
CA ASP A 181 -19.51 2.40 -1.68
C ASP A 181 -18.41 2.44 -2.77
N PHE A 182 -18.80 2.22 -4.04
CA PHE A 182 -17.89 2.38 -5.17
C PHE A 182 -17.32 3.80 -5.28
N LEU A 183 -18.17 4.82 -5.12
CA LEU A 183 -17.77 6.21 -5.22
C LEU A 183 -16.86 6.61 -4.05
N GLU A 184 -17.15 6.20 -2.83
CA GLU A 184 -16.30 6.48 -1.66
C GLU A 184 -14.90 5.85 -1.77
N HIS A 185 -14.78 4.74 -2.51
CA HIS A 185 -13.48 4.14 -2.80
C HIS A 185 -12.58 5.03 -3.67
N VAL A 186 -13.14 5.75 -4.66
CA VAL A 186 -12.34 6.43 -5.70
C VAL A 186 -12.52 7.95 -5.78
N SER A 187 -13.49 8.50 -5.05
CA SER A 187 -13.89 9.91 -5.15
C SER A 187 -14.32 10.50 -3.80
N PHE A 188 -14.52 11.82 -3.77
CA PHE A 188 -15.09 12.55 -2.66
C PHE A 188 -16.38 13.23 -3.07
N LEU A 189 -17.37 13.25 -2.19
CA LEU A 189 -18.59 14.02 -2.39
C LEU A 189 -18.27 15.53 -2.31
N ARG A 190 -18.76 16.29 -3.29
CA ARG A 190 -18.79 17.75 -3.27
C ARG A 190 -20.23 18.23 -3.35
N ILE A 191 -20.58 19.09 -2.42
CA ILE A 191 -21.91 19.69 -2.33
C ILE A 191 -22.22 20.37 -3.68
N ASN A 192 -23.40 20.09 -4.23
CA ASN A 192 -23.92 20.64 -5.49
C ASN A 192 -23.13 20.33 -6.78
N ARG A 193 -22.11 19.48 -6.75
CA ARG A 193 -21.35 19.08 -7.97
C ARG A 193 -21.31 17.58 -8.24
N GLY A 194 -21.60 16.75 -7.24
CA GLY A 194 -21.51 15.29 -7.35
C GLY A 194 -20.21 14.77 -6.76
N TRP A 195 -19.65 13.72 -7.34
CA TRP A 195 -18.47 13.03 -6.83
C TRP A 195 -17.24 13.36 -7.65
N GLU A 196 -16.22 13.90 -7.00
CA GLU A 196 -14.95 14.32 -7.62
C GLU A 196 -13.88 13.25 -7.43
N PHE A 197 -13.16 12.89 -8.49
CA PHE A 197 -12.03 11.97 -8.38
C PHE A 197 -11.03 12.41 -7.30
N LYS A 198 -10.57 11.46 -6.45
CA LYS A 198 -9.80 11.75 -5.23
C LYS A 198 -8.53 12.55 -5.47
N LEU A 199 -7.79 12.21 -6.53
CA LEU A 199 -6.48 12.78 -6.82
C LEU A 199 -6.57 13.81 -7.97
N ARG A 200 -5.61 14.72 -8.01
CA ARG A 200 -5.42 15.58 -9.18
C ARG A 200 -4.81 14.77 -10.32
N TYR A 201 -4.96 15.28 -11.54
CA TYR A 201 -4.32 14.67 -12.70
C TYR A 201 -2.79 14.67 -12.52
N ASP A 202 -2.17 13.49 -12.59
CA ASP A 202 -0.73 13.33 -12.42
C ASP A 202 -0.02 13.53 -13.77
N GLU A 203 0.27 14.79 -14.09
CA GLU A 203 0.98 15.15 -15.33
C GLU A 203 2.39 14.57 -15.38
N ASP A 204 3.06 14.47 -14.24
CA ASP A 204 4.44 14.01 -14.16
C ASP A 204 4.52 12.54 -14.53
N PHE A 205 3.62 11.72 -14.01
CA PHE A 205 3.52 10.31 -14.39
C PHE A 205 3.25 10.16 -15.89
N VAL A 206 2.30 10.93 -16.41
CA VAL A 206 1.89 10.85 -17.82
C VAL A 206 3.03 11.22 -18.76
N LYS A 207 3.78 12.28 -18.44
CA LYS A 207 4.96 12.71 -19.21
C LYS A 207 6.11 11.70 -19.13
N LYS A 208 6.33 11.09 -17.96
CA LYS A 208 7.44 10.14 -17.73
C LYS A 208 7.18 8.75 -18.32
N HIS A 209 5.93 8.31 -18.43
CA HIS A 209 5.57 6.95 -18.84
C HIS A 209 4.51 6.91 -19.97
N PRO A 210 4.76 7.54 -21.13
CA PRO A 210 3.77 7.66 -22.21
C PRO A 210 3.37 6.30 -22.81
N ASP A 211 4.27 5.33 -22.84
CA ASP A 211 4.02 3.97 -23.34
C ASP A 211 3.03 3.21 -22.45
N VAL A 212 3.14 3.37 -21.12
CA VAL A 212 2.22 2.78 -20.15
C VAL A 212 0.85 3.43 -20.30
N VAL A 213 0.81 4.76 -20.40
CA VAL A 213 -0.45 5.51 -20.61
C VAL A 213 -1.17 5.03 -21.87
N GLN A 214 -0.46 4.86 -22.98
CA GLN A 214 -1.05 4.39 -24.23
C GLN A 214 -1.59 2.95 -24.12
N ARG A 215 -0.85 2.05 -23.45
CA ARG A 215 -1.35 0.68 -23.18
C ARG A 215 -2.59 0.66 -22.29
N GLN A 216 -2.61 1.48 -21.24
CA GLN A 216 -3.76 1.61 -20.34
C GLN A 216 -4.98 2.17 -21.08
N LYS A 217 -4.79 3.11 -22.01
CA LYS A 217 -5.86 3.60 -22.89
C LYS A 217 -6.48 2.47 -23.73
N MET A 218 -5.66 1.59 -24.31
CA MET A 218 -6.16 0.43 -25.06
C MET A 218 -6.95 -0.55 -24.17
N LEU A 219 -6.49 -0.78 -22.93
CA LEU A 219 -7.23 -1.59 -21.97
C LEU A 219 -8.60 -0.98 -21.65
N TRP A 220 -8.66 0.35 -21.43
CA TRP A 220 -9.91 1.05 -21.19
C TRP A 220 -10.87 1.03 -22.37
N MET A 221 -10.38 1.07 -23.62
CA MET A 221 -11.22 0.88 -24.80
C MET A 221 -11.88 -0.51 -24.81
N GLY A 222 -11.14 -1.55 -24.44
CA GLY A 222 -11.69 -2.91 -24.31
C GLY A 222 -12.73 -3.04 -23.19
N ILE A 223 -12.51 -2.38 -22.05
CA ILE A 223 -13.47 -2.33 -20.93
C ILE A 223 -14.72 -1.56 -21.35
N GLN A 224 -14.55 -0.39 -21.98
CA GLN A 224 -15.65 0.41 -22.50
C GLN A 224 -16.54 -0.39 -23.45
N ALA A 225 -15.97 -1.09 -24.44
CA ALA A 225 -16.74 -1.90 -25.38
C ALA A 225 -17.58 -2.99 -24.67
N LYS A 226 -17.04 -3.59 -23.59
CA LYS A 226 -17.79 -4.55 -22.76
C LYS A 226 -18.93 -3.86 -22.01
N LEU A 227 -18.67 -2.70 -21.41
CA LEU A 227 -19.68 -1.93 -20.65
C LEU A 227 -20.81 -1.44 -21.56
N GLU A 228 -20.49 -0.95 -22.76
CA GLU A 228 -21.46 -0.52 -23.77
C GLU A 228 -22.41 -1.65 -24.14
N LYS A 229 -21.88 -2.87 -24.34
CA LYS A 229 -22.68 -4.06 -24.63
C LYS A 229 -23.56 -4.49 -23.45
N VAL A 230 -23.05 -4.42 -22.22
CA VAL A 230 -23.78 -4.86 -21.02
C VAL A 230 -24.90 -3.88 -20.65
N TYR A 231 -24.63 -2.58 -20.74
CA TYR A 231 -25.57 -1.53 -20.30
C TYR A 231 -26.35 -0.88 -21.45
N ASN A 232 -26.16 -1.32 -22.69
CA ASN A 232 -26.79 -0.74 -23.89
C ASN A 232 -26.64 0.79 -23.94
N LEU A 233 -25.42 1.29 -23.68
CA LEU A 233 -25.15 2.73 -23.66
C LEU A 233 -25.35 3.29 -25.08
N SER A 234 -26.34 4.17 -25.27
CA SER A 234 -26.51 4.87 -26.55
C SER A 234 -25.33 5.82 -26.78
N LYS A 235 -24.94 6.02 -28.05
CA LYS A 235 -23.83 6.92 -28.44
C LYS A 235 -24.01 8.37 -27.96
N GLU A 236 -25.21 8.76 -27.54
CA GLU A 236 -25.52 10.09 -27.00
C GLU A 236 -24.87 10.37 -25.64
N TYR A 237 -24.61 9.34 -24.82
CA TYR A 237 -23.89 9.49 -23.54
C TYR A 237 -22.40 9.85 -23.70
N LEU A 238 -21.83 9.67 -24.89
CA LEU A 238 -20.41 9.88 -25.20
C LEU A 238 -20.10 11.29 -25.73
N ALA A 239 -21.12 12.09 -26.08
CA ALA A 239 -20.94 13.35 -26.81
C ALA A 239 -20.79 14.60 -25.91
N SER A 240 -20.85 14.49 -24.58
CA SER A 240 -20.87 15.67 -23.70
C SER A 240 -19.49 16.04 -23.13
N LYS A 241 -19.01 17.18 -23.63
CA LYS A 241 -17.98 18.14 -23.17
C LYS A 241 -16.53 17.95 -23.62
N LYS A 242 -16.19 18.66 -24.71
CA LYS A 242 -14.87 19.30 -24.89
C LYS A 242 -14.45 19.98 -23.57
N PRO A 243 -13.20 19.84 -23.10
CA PRO A 243 -12.74 20.60 -21.95
C PRO A 243 -12.76 22.09 -22.30
N ALA A 244 -13.52 22.87 -21.53
CA ALA A 244 -13.40 24.32 -21.53
C ALA A 244 -12.00 24.67 -20.99
N ALA A 245 -11.28 25.51 -21.73
CA ALA A 245 -10.01 26.08 -21.29
C ALA A 245 -10.18 26.74 -19.92
N GLN A 246 -9.34 26.36 -18.96
CA GLN A 246 -9.31 27.02 -17.66
C GLN A 246 -8.77 28.45 -17.83
N PRO A 247 -9.39 29.47 -17.23
CA PRO A 247 -8.77 30.77 -17.12
C PRO A 247 -7.62 30.69 -16.10
N ALA A 248 -6.46 31.22 -16.50
CA ALA A 248 -5.30 31.36 -15.62
C ALA A 248 -5.66 32.18 -14.38
N ALA A 249 -5.30 31.67 -13.20
CA ALA A 249 -5.40 32.44 -11.96
C ALA A 249 -4.32 33.55 -11.96
N PRO A 250 -4.65 34.78 -11.51
CA PRO A 250 -3.68 35.85 -11.42
C PRO A 250 -2.70 35.63 -10.25
N VAL A 251 -1.51 36.19 -10.42
CA VAL A 251 -0.32 36.18 -9.55
C VAL A 251 -0.61 36.75 -8.16
#